data_AF-A0A9E0GW82-F1
#
_entry.id   AF-A0A9E0GW82-F1
#
_cell.length_a   1.000
_cell.length_b   1.000
_cell.length_c   1.000
_cell.angle_alpha   90.00
_cell.angle_beta   90.00
_cell.angle_gamma   90.00
#
_symmetry.space_group_name_H-M   'P 1'
#
loop_
_entity.id
_entity.type
_entity.pdbx_description
1 polymer ?
#
loop_
_entity_poly.entity_id
_entity_poly.type
_entity_poly.pdbx_seq_one_letter_code
_entity_poly.pdbx_strand_id
1 'polypeptide(L)'
;AQDVSDFDTIAEYKDDLKNKIADRKSREAKAKQEDEAIAKIIEDSKMDIPDAMVDTQVNRMVEDFAQRLQQQGLSVEQYFQYTGMTADKIMDEMKPEAVKRIQSRLVLEAVVKAENIETSEEDFEAELKKMAEAYKMELDQIKEFMGDYEKKQIKEDLAIQKAIEVITGSVVEK
;
A
#
# COMPACT_ATOMS: atom_id res chain seq x y z
N ALA A 1 2.92 36.32 -13.85
CA ALA A 1 2.24 35.48 -12.85
C ALA A 1 1.30 34.59 -13.63
N GLN A 2 1.61 33.31 -13.74
CA GLN A 2 0.81 32.35 -14.48
C GLN A 2 -0.17 31.79 -13.45
N ASP A 3 -1.44 32.16 -13.56
CA ASP A 3 -2.48 31.80 -12.59
C ASP A 3 -2.60 30.29 -12.47
N VAL A 4 -2.22 29.78 -11.29
CA VAL A 4 -2.30 28.36 -10.90
C VAL A 4 -3.66 28.13 -10.22
N SER A 5 -4.74 28.28 -10.99
CA SER A 5 -6.09 27.96 -10.53
C SER A 5 -6.89 27.38 -11.68
N ASP A 6 -7.16 26.07 -11.61
CA ASP A 6 -8.08 25.35 -12.53
C ASP A 6 -9.56 25.73 -12.30
N PHE A 7 -9.84 26.81 -11.56
CA PHE A 7 -11.18 27.25 -11.18
C PHE A 7 -11.40 28.71 -11.54
N ASP A 8 -12.54 28.99 -12.17
CA ASP A 8 -12.95 30.32 -12.64
C ASP A 8 -13.56 31.15 -11.50
N THR A 9 -14.02 30.51 -10.42
CA THR A 9 -14.61 31.20 -9.26
C THR A 9 -14.16 30.68 -7.90
N ILE A 10 -14.18 31.55 -6.89
CA ILE A 10 -13.97 31.18 -5.48
C ILE A 10 -15.02 30.14 -5.01
N ALA A 11 -16.22 30.15 -5.59
CA ALA A 11 -17.26 29.19 -5.28
C ALA A 11 -16.87 27.78 -5.76
N GLU A 12 -16.40 27.65 -7.01
CA GLU A 12 -15.89 26.39 -7.57
C GLU A 12 -14.69 25.86 -6.78
N TYR A 13 -13.75 26.72 -6.39
CA TYR A 13 -12.62 26.32 -5.56
C TYR A 13 -13.07 25.79 -4.17
N LYS A 14 -14.08 26.42 -3.56
CA LYS A 14 -14.64 25.96 -2.27
C LYS A 14 -15.36 24.63 -2.40
N ASP A 15 -16.11 24.42 -3.48
CA ASP A 15 -16.82 23.17 -3.73
C ASP A 15 -15.85 22.03 -4.05
N ASP A 16 -14.83 22.27 -4.88
CA ASP A 16 -13.74 21.31 -5.12
C ASP A 16 -12.99 20.96 -3.83
N LEU A 17 -12.63 21.96 -3.02
CA LEU A 17 -11.96 21.73 -1.73
C LEU A 17 -12.85 20.90 -0.78
N LYS A 18 -14.16 21.18 -0.75
CA LYS A 18 -15.12 20.43 0.06
C LYS A 18 -15.21 18.97 -0.40
N ASN A 19 -15.27 18.73 -1.71
CA ASN A 19 -15.27 17.40 -2.29
C ASN A 19 -13.97 16.65 -1.97
N LYS A 20 -12.79 17.28 -2.17
CA LYS A 20 -11.49 16.71 -1.81
C LYS A 20 -11.39 16.33 -0.34
N ILE A 21 -11.90 17.18 0.56
CA ILE A 21 -11.94 16.90 2.00
C ILE A 21 -12.89 15.73 2.30
N ALA A 22 -14.06 15.68 1.68
CA ALA A 22 -15.02 14.59 1.85
C ALA A 22 -14.43 13.25 1.36
N ASP A 23 -13.81 13.24 0.18
CA ASP A 23 -13.15 12.06 -0.39
C ASP A 23 -11.97 11.60 0.46
N ARG A 24 -11.18 12.54 1.00
CA ARG A 24 -10.10 12.21 1.93
C ARG A 24 -10.66 11.55 3.20
N LYS A 25 -11.68 12.15 3.82
CA LYS A 25 -12.30 11.61 5.04
C LYS A 25 -12.94 10.24 4.81
N SER A 26 -13.58 10.03 3.65
CA SER A 26 -14.17 8.76 3.27
C SER A 26 -13.09 7.67 3.14
N ARG A 27 -11.99 7.98 2.46
CA ARG A 27 -10.84 7.07 2.34
C ARG A 27 -10.17 6.77 3.69
N GLU A 28 -9.96 7.78 4.52
CA GLU A 28 -9.42 7.61 5.88
C GLU A 28 -10.34 6.72 6.74
N ALA A 29 -11.65 6.90 6.65
CA ALA A 29 -12.61 6.06 7.38
C ALA A 29 -12.57 4.61 6.91
N LYS A 30 -12.53 4.36 5.60
CA LYS A 30 -12.41 3.01 5.03
C LYS A 30 -11.12 2.33 5.46
N ALA A 31 -9.98 2.99 5.28
CA ALA A 31 -8.67 2.46 5.68
C ALA A 31 -8.64 2.13 7.18
N LYS A 32 -9.22 2.98 8.02
CA LYS A 32 -9.30 2.72 9.46
C LYS A 32 -10.16 1.49 9.77
N GLN A 33 -11.30 1.31 9.09
CA GLN A 33 -12.14 0.13 9.25
C GLN A 33 -11.43 -1.15 8.81
N GLU A 34 -10.71 -1.10 7.68
CA GLU A 34 -9.88 -2.19 7.18
C GLU A 34 -8.82 -2.59 8.20
N ASP A 35 -8.06 -1.61 8.70
CA ASP A 35 -7.02 -1.81 9.70
C ASP A 35 -7.58 -2.40 11.00
N GLU A 36 -8.72 -1.90 11.49
CA GLU A 36 -9.37 -2.41 12.70
C GLU A 36 -9.87 -3.84 12.52
N ALA A 37 -10.41 -4.20 11.36
CA ALA A 37 -10.87 -5.55 11.07
C ALA A 37 -9.71 -6.54 10.99
N ILE A 38 -8.63 -6.17 10.28
CA ILE A 38 -7.43 -7.01 10.16
C ILE A 38 -6.75 -7.17 11.52
N ALA A 39 -6.63 -6.09 12.31
CA ALA A 39 -6.02 -6.15 13.64
C ALA A 39 -6.73 -7.15 14.57
N LYS A 40 -8.07 -7.17 14.57
CA LYS A 40 -8.84 -8.15 15.35
C LYS A 40 -8.55 -9.59 14.92
N ILE A 41 -8.43 -9.84 13.62
CA ILE A 41 -8.11 -11.18 13.12
C ILE A 41 -6.68 -11.57 13.53
N ILE A 42 -5.73 -10.63 13.50
CA ILE A 42 -4.35 -10.86 13.96
C ILE A 42 -4.31 -11.24 15.44
N GLU A 43 -5.07 -10.54 16.30
CA GLU A 43 -5.12 -10.80 17.75
C GLU A 43 -5.57 -12.24 18.07
N ASP A 44 -6.51 -12.77 17.30
CA ASP A 44 -7.03 -14.13 17.46
C ASP A 44 -6.16 -15.20 16.76
N SER A 45 -5.18 -14.78 15.95
CA SER A 45 -4.36 -15.66 15.12
C SER A 45 -3.02 -16.01 15.76
N LYS A 46 -2.60 -17.27 15.66
CA LYS A 46 -1.23 -17.70 15.98
C LYS A 46 -0.39 -17.74 14.72
N MET A 47 0.60 -16.86 14.64
CA MET A 47 1.52 -16.77 13.51
C MET A 47 2.95 -16.95 14.01
N ASP A 48 3.65 -17.93 13.44
CA ASP A 48 5.09 -18.07 13.62
C ASP A 48 5.77 -17.37 12.45
N ILE A 49 6.38 -16.21 12.72
CA ILE A 49 7.01 -15.37 11.70
C ILE A 49 8.53 -15.51 11.83
N PRO A 50 9.20 -16.13 10.85
CA PRO A 50 10.65 -16.26 10.87
C PRO A 50 11.36 -14.90 10.89
N ASP A 51 12.43 -14.77 11.69
CA ASP A 51 13.23 -13.54 11.78
C ASP A 51 13.72 -13.07 10.40
N ALA A 52 14.11 -13.99 9.53
CA ALA A 52 14.55 -13.68 8.17
C ALA A 52 13.47 -12.95 7.33
N MET A 53 12.18 -13.23 7.57
CA MET A 53 11.09 -12.51 6.92
C MET A 53 10.96 -11.09 7.47
N VAL A 54 11.11 -10.93 8.79
CA VAL A 54 11.09 -9.62 9.44
C VAL A 54 12.25 -8.77 8.95
N ASP A 55 13.47 -9.31 8.91
CA ASP A 55 14.66 -8.61 8.42
C ASP A 55 14.52 -8.18 6.97
N THR A 56 13.99 -9.06 6.11
CA THR A 56 13.71 -8.73 4.70
C THR A 56 12.73 -7.57 4.59
N GLN A 57 11.67 -7.58 5.40
CA GLN A 57 10.66 -6.53 5.38
C GLN A 57 11.20 -5.20 5.94
N VAL A 58 12.01 -5.24 6.99
CA VAL A 58 12.68 -4.05 7.54
C VAL A 58 13.61 -3.43 6.51
N ASN A 59 14.43 -4.24 5.82
CA ASN A 59 15.33 -3.73 4.79
C ASN A 59 14.58 -3.00 3.66
N ARG A 60 13.46 -3.57 3.18
CA ARG A 60 12.61 -2.89 2.20
C ARG A 60 12.08 -1.56 2.73
N MET A 61 11.63 -1.52 3.98
CA MET A 61 11.13 -0.28 4.59
C MET A 61 12.22 0.79 4.74
N VAL A 62 13.46 0.39 5.02
CA VAL A 62 14.63 1.27 5.06
C VAL A 62 14.97 1.79 3.67
N GLU A 63 14.94 0.93 2.64
CA GLU A 63 15.16 1.33 1.25
C GLU A 63 14.10 2.34 0.79
N ASP A 64 12.83 2.08 1.07
CA ASP A 64 11.72 3.01 0.77
C ASP A 64 11.93 4.36 1.48
N PHE A 65 12.39 4.31 2.73
CA PHE A 65 12.70 5.52 3.49
C PHE A 65 13.86 6.30 2.85
N ALA A 66 14.94 5.64 2.48
CA ALA A 66 16.07 6.26 1.79
C ALA A 66 15.67 6.89 0.45
N GLN A 67 14.84 6.20 -0.34
CA GLN A 67 14.31 6.74 -1.59
C GLN A 67 13.48 8.00 -1.36
N ARG A 68 12.62 8.02 -0.33
CA ARG A 68 11.84 9.21 0.04
C ARG A 68 12.73 10.38 0.46
N LEU A 69 13.79 10.12 1.21
CA LEU A 69 14.77 11.16 1.58
C LEU A 69 15.47 11.74 0.35
N GLN A 70 15.90 10.87 -0.57
CA GLN A 70 16.56 11.29 -1.79
C GLN A 70 15.63 12.15 -2.67
N GLN A 71 14.34 11.81 -2.75
CA GLN A 71 13.35 12.63 -3.46
C GLN A 71 13.17 14.03 -2.83
N GLN A 72 13.43 14.16 -1.52
CA GLN A 72 13.44 15.45 -0.81
C GLN A 72 14.80 16.17 -0.90
N GLY A 73 15.77 15.60 -1.61
CA GLY A 73 17.13 16.15 -1.74
C GLY A 73 18.01 15.94 -0.50
N LEU A 74 17.65 15.02 0.40
CA LEU A 74 18.38 14.72 1.62
C LEU A 74 19.07 13.35 1.51
N SER A 75 20.36 13.26 1.89
CA SER A 75 21.03 11.97 2.03
C SER A 75 20.69 11.31 3.37
N VAL A 76 20.81 9.98 3.44
CA VAL A 76 20.59 9.22 4.68
C VAL A 76 21.57 9.66 5.77
N GLU A 77 22.82 9.94 5.40
CA GLU A 77 23.85 10.43 6.32
C GLU A 77 23.50 11.80 6.89
N GLN A 78 22.98 12.72 6.07
CA GLN A 78 22.52 14.03 6.52
C GLN A 78 21.33 13.91 7.47
N TYR A 79 20.39 13.00 7.18
CA TYR A 79 19.29 12.70 8.07
C TYR A 79 19.77 12.20 9.45
N PHE A 80 20.76 11.31 9.48
CA PHE A 80 21.36 10.83 10.73
C PHE A 80 22.07 11.94 11.49
N GLN A 81 22.77 12.84 10.80
CA GLN A 81 23.41 13.99 11.44
C GLN A 81 22.40 14.96 12.06
N TYR A 82 21.27 15.20 11.40
CA TYR A 82 20.23 16.11 11.92
C TYR A 82 19.40 15.52 13.05
N THR A 83 19.10 14.23 12.99
CA THR A 83 18.21 13.56 13.95
C THR A 83 18.96 12.85 15.09
N GLY A 84 20.26 12.61 14.94
CA GLY A 84 21.04 11.77 15.85
C GLY A 84 20.66 10.28 15.80
N MET A 85 19.90 9.88 14.79
CA MET A 85 19.53 8.48 14.56
C MET A 85 20.69 7.71 13.92
N THR A 86 20.61 6.38 13.99
CA THR A 86 21.52 5.44 13.32
C THR A 86 20.71 4.45 12.51
N ALA A 87 21.36 3.75 11.57
CA ALA A 87 20.71 2.69 10.79
C ALA A 87 20.07 1.64 11.72
N ASP A 88 20.80 1.15 12.73
CA ASP A 88 20.29 0.17 13.68
C ASP A 88 19.05 0.66 14.42
N LYS A 89 19.02 1.92 14.87
CA LYS A 89 17.85 2.50 15.54
C LYS A 89 16.64 2.57 14.63
N ILE A 90 16.83 2.95 13.37
CA ILE A 90 15.74 3.00 12.40
C ILE A 90 15.22 1.59 12.12
N MET A 91 16.11 0.62 11.95
CA MET A 91 15.72 -0.78 11.77
C MET A 91 14.92 -1.29 12.98
N ASP A 92 15.38 -1.00 14.20
CA ASP A 92 14.68 -1.38 15.42
C ASP A 92 13.31 -0.71 15.57
N GLU A 93 13.18 0.57 15.20
CA GLU A 93 11.90 1.28 15.17
C GLU A 93 10.95 0.75 14.09
N MET A 94 11.49 0.24 12.97
CA MET A 94 10.71 -0.33 11.88
C MET A 94 10.28 -1.78 12.15
N LYS A 95 10.97 -2.54 13.01
CA LYS A 95 10.66 -3.96 13.29
C LYS A 95 9.20 -4.21 13.70
N PRO A 96 8.60 -3.47 14.67
CA PRO A 96 7.21 -3.71 15.05
C PRO A 96 6.22 -3.49 13.90
N GLU A 97 6.47 -2.47 13.07
CA GLU A 97 5.65 -2.19 11.90
C GLU A 97 5.85 -3.26 10.80
N ALA A 98 7.09 -3.72 10.60
CA ALA A 98 7.40 -4.81 9.67
C ALA A 98 6.67 -6.10 10.06
N VAL A 99 6.67 -6.45 11.35
CA VAL A 99 5.91 -7.60 11.89
C VAL A 99 4.42 -7.42 11.61
N LYS A 100 3.85 -6.25 11.93
CA LYS A 100 2.43 -5.97 11.67
C LYS A 100 2.08 -6.12 10.18
N ARG A 101 2.92 -5.59 9.27
CA ARG A 101 2.71 -5.72 7.82
C ARG A 101 2.74 -7.18 7.36
N ILE A 102 3.67 -7.98 7.88
CA ILE A 102 3.74 -9.42 7.57
C ILE A 102 2.48 -10.12 8.09
N GLN A 103 2.07 -9.85 9.33
CA GLN A 103 0.85 -10.44 9.91
C GLN A 103 -0.39 -10.11 9.09
N SER A 104 -0.58 -8.83 8.72
CA SER A 104 -1.71 -8.41 7.88
C SER A 104 -1.71 -9.15 6.54
N ARG A 105 -0.55 -9.27 5.89
CA ARG A 105 -0.45 -10.00 4.62
C ARG A 105 -0.79 -11.48 4.79
N LEU A 106 -0.28 -12.14 5.83
CA LEU A 106 -0.59 -13.55 6.10
C LEU A 106 -2.07 -13.79 6.40
N VAL A 107 -2.73 -12.88 7.13
CA VAL A 107 -4.18 -12.92 7.33
C VAL A 107 -4.91 -12.85 5.99
N LEU A 108 -4.57 -11.86 5.16
CA LEU A 108 -5.24 -11.66 3.88
C LEU A 108 -5.01 -12.84 2.94
N GLU A 109 -3.80 -13.39 2.88
CA GLU A 109 -3.50 -14.61 2.12
C GLU A 109 -4.29 -15.83 2.62
N ALA A 110 -4.50 -15.94 3.94
CA ALA A 110 -5.33 -16.99 4.52
C ALA A 110 -6.81 -16.82 4.13
N VAL A 111 -7.32 -15.58 4.11
CA VAL A 111 -8.67 -15.25 3.65
C VAL A 111 -8.84 -15.55 2.17
N VAL A 112 -7.89 -15.16 1.31
CA VAL A 112 -7.86 -15.51 -0.11
C VAL A 112 -8.02 -17.02 -0.31
N LYS A 113 -7.27 -17.83 0.46
CA LYS A 113 -7.33 -19.29 0.39
C LYS A 113 -8.64 -19.86 0.94
N ALA A 114 -9.16 -19.33 2.05
CA ALA A 114 -10.37 -19.82 2.69
C ALA A 114 -11.62 -19.53 1.84
N GLU A 115 -11.69 -18.35 1.25
CA GLU A 115 -12.81 -17.88 0.41
C GLU A 115 -12.62 -18.26 -1.07
N ASN A 116 -11.52 -18.92 -1.42
CA ASN A 116 -11.14 -19.30 -2.78
C ASN A 116 -11.22 -18.12 -3.75
N ILE A 117 -10.62 -16.98 -3.36
CA ILE A 117 -10.62 -15.76 -4.15
C ILE A 117 -9.67 -15.93 -5.32
N GLU A 118 -10.23 -15.82 -6.53
CA GLU A 118 -9.48 -15.89 -7.78
C GLU A 118 -9.37 -14.50 -8.44
N THR A 119 -8.20 -14.23 -9.02
CA THR A 119 -7.98 -13.07 -9.89
C THR A 119 -8.28 -13.48 -11.32
N SER A 120 -9.29 -12.86 -11.93
CA SER A 120 -9.60 -13.13 -13.33
C SER A 120 -8.55 -12.51 -14.24
N GLU A 121 -8.46 -13.00 -15.48
CA GLU A 121 -7.59 -12.39 -16.48
C GLU A 121 -8.03 -10.96 -16.80
N GLU A 122 -9.34 -10.67 -16.73
CA GLU A 122 -9.89 -9.33 -16.93
C GLU A 122 -9.41 -8.34 -15.85
N ASP A 123 -9.42 -8.77 -14.58
CA ASP A 123 -8.90 -7.95 -13.47
C ASP A 123 -7.40 -7.68 -13.64
N PHE A 124 -6.66 -8.71 -14.05
CA PHE A 124 -5.24 -8.60 -14.32
C PHE A 124 -4.96 -7.62 -15.47
N GLU A 125 -5.67 -7.73 -16.60
CA GLU A 125 -5.52 -6.79 -17.71
C GLU A 125 -5.92 -5.35 -17.34
N ALA A 126 -6.97 -5.18 -16.53
CA ALA A 126 -7.38 -3.88 -16.04
C ALA A 126 -6.28 -3.25 -15.17
N GLU A 127 -5.62 -4.02 -14.32
CA GLU A 127 -4.51 -3.52 -13.50
C GLU A 127 -3.29 -3.15 -14.35
N LEU A 128 -2.95 -3.96 -15.36
CA LEU A 128 -1.89 -3.61 -16.29
C LEU A 128 -2.16 -2.30 -17.05
N LYS A 129 -3.42 -2.03 -17.41
CA LYS A 129 -3.81 -0.75 -18.03
C LYS A 129 -3.62 0.42 -17.08
N LYS A 130 -4.00 0.29 -15.80
CA LYS A 130 -3.74 1.34 -14.81
C LYS A 130 -2.25 1.61 -14.64
N MET A 131 -1.42 0.55 -14.61
CA MET A 131 0.03 0.69 -14.56
C MET A 131 0.56 1.43 -15.80
N ALA A 132 0.07 1.08 -17.00
CA ALA A 132 0.42 1.74 -18.25
C ALA A 132 0.15 3.24 -18.21
N GLU A 133 -1.04 3.62 -17.73
CA GLU A 133 -1.42 5.03 -17.54
C GLU A 133 -0.55 5.75 -16.51
N ALA A 134 -0.28 5.11 -15.36
CA ALA A 134 0.51 5.69 -14.27
C ALA A 134 1.97 5.94 -14.68
N TYR A 135 2.58 5.00 -15.40
CA TYR A 135 3.96 5.10 -15.88
C TYR A 135 4.07 5.82 -17.23
N LYS A 136 2.93 6.19 -17.85
CA LYS A 136 2.86 6.77 -19.21
C LYS A 136 3.58 5.90 -20.25
N MET A 137 3.36 4.60 -20.16
CA MET A 137 3.94 3.58 -21.02
C MET A 137 2.82 2.85 -21.77
N GLU A 138 3.15 2.26 -22.92
CA GLU A 138 2.19 1.42 -23.63
C GLU A 138 2.01 0.07 -22.90
N LEU A 139 0.79 -0.46 -22.91
CA LEU A 139 0.44 -1.71 -22.24
C LEU A 139 1.31 -2.88 -22.72
N ASP A 140 1.61 -2.93 -24.02
CA ASP A 140 2.44 -3.99 -24.61
C ASP A 140 3.87 -3.95 -24.10
N GLN A 141 4.42 -2.75 -23.85
CA GLN A 141 5.76 -2.61 -23.27
C GLN A 141 5.78 -3.14 -21.83
N ILE A 142 4.76 -2.83 -21.04
CA ILE A 142 4.64 -3.38 -19.68
C ILE A 142 4.57 -4.91 -19.73
N LYS A 143 3.76 -5.48 -20.64
CA LYS A 143 3.66 -6.94 -20.81
C LYS A 143 4.98 -7.58 -21.24
N GLU A 144 5.78 -6.88 -22.06
CA GLU A 144 7.09 -7.36 -22.53
C GLU A 144 8.16 -7.36 -21.43
N PHE A 145 8.17 -6.35 -20.56
CA PHE A 145 9.09 -6.28 -19.42
C PHE A 145 8.68 -7.17 -18.23
N MET A 146 7.48 -7.76 -18.29
CA MET A 146 6.90 -8.53 -17.18
C MET A 146 7.14 -10.03 -17.33
N GLY A 147 7.98 -10.59 -16.47
CA GLY A 147 8.20 -12.03 -16.35
C GLY A 147 7.07 -12.74 -15.60
N ASP A 148 7.17 -14.06 -15.52
CA ASP A 148 6.16 -14.90 -14.85
C ASP A 148 6.09 -14.62 -13.34
N TYR A 149 7.21 -14.21 -12.74
CA TYR A 149 7.27 -13.83 -11.33
C TYR A 149 6.44 -12.56 -11.07
N GLU A 150 6.63 -11.51 -11.86
CA GLU A 150 5.91 -10.25 -11.73
C GLU A 150 4.41 -10.44 -11.98
N LYS A 151 4.03 -11.23 -13.01
CA LYS A 151 2.63 -11.58 -13.26
C LYS A 151 1.98 -12.26 -12.05
N LYS A 152 2.69 -13.22 -11.45
CA LYS A 152 2.21 -13.92 -10.27
C LYS A 152 2.03 -12.98 -9.09
N GLN A 153 2.99 -12.09 -8.82
CA GLN A 153 2.90 -11.11 -7.74
C GLN A 153 1.68 -10.18 -7.92
N ILE A 154 1.46 -9.66 -9.13
CA ILE A 154 0.30 -8.79 -9.39
C ILE A 154 -1.02 -9.55 -9.18
N LYS A 155 -1.10 -10.81 -9.64
CA LYS A 155 -2.31 -11.63 -9.42
C LYS A 155 -2.56 -11.92 -7.94
N GLU A 156 -1.51 -12.18 -7.16
CA GLU A 156 -1.59 -12.34 -5.70
C GLU A 156 -2.04 -11.04 -5.03
N ASP A 157 -1.48 -9.90 -5.40
CA ASP A 157 -1.83 -8.59 -4.83
C ASP A 157 -3.28 -8.22 -5.15
N LEU A 158 -3.77 -8.52 -6.36
CA LEU A 158 -5.18 -8.34 -6.74
C LEU A 158 -6.13 -9.23 -5.92
N ALA A 159 -5.74 -10.47 -5.65
CA ALA A 159 -6.53 -11.37 -4.80
C ALA A 159 -6.58 -10.85 -3.35
N ILE A 160 -5.45 -10.35 -2.85
CA ILE A 160 -5.36 -9.72 -1.53
C ILE A 160 -6.26 -8.47 -1.45
N GLN A 161 -6.28 -7.63 -2.48
CA GLN A 161 -7.18 -6.45 -2.52
C GLN A 161 -8.64 -6.87 -2.42
N LYS A 162 -9.06 -7.90 -3.17
CA LYS A 162 -10.43 -8.44 -3.06
C LYS A 162 -10.72 -9.03 -1.68
N ALA A 163 -9.74 -9.65 -1.02
CA ALA A 163 -9.91 -10.17 0.33
C ALA A 163 -10.22 -9.07 1.35
N ILE A 164 -9.63 -7.88 1.20
CA ILE A 164 -9.93 -6.71 2.04
C ILE A 164 -11.39 -6.30 1.88
N GLU A 165 -11.92 -6.31 0.65
CA GLU A 165 -13.34 -6.01 0.37
C GLU A 165 -14.27 -7.04 1.03
N VAL A 166 -13.90 -8.32 1.01
CA VAL A 166 -14.69 -9.39 1.67
C VAL A 166 -14.72 -9.18 3.19
N ILE A 167 -13.57 -8.87 3.81
CA ILE A 167 -13.47 -8.64 5.26
C ILE A 167 -14.30 -7.42 5.66
N THR A 168 -14.17 -6.31 4.95
CA THR A 168 -14.90 -5.07 5.27
C THR A 168 -16.38 -5.16 4.97
N GLY A 169 -16.77 -5.79 3.86
CA GLY A 169 -18.17 -6.05 3.53
C GLY A 169 -18.86 -6.90 4.61
N SER A 170 -18.17 -7.91 5.13
CA SER A 170 -18.69 -8.77 6.21
C SER A 170 -18.82 -8.04 7.57
N VAL A 171 -18.04 -6.98 7.80
CA VAL A 171 -18.09 -6.16 9.03
C VAL A 171 -19.28 -5.19 9.01
N VAL A 172 -19.75 -4.77 7.84
CA VAL A 172 -20.91 -3.86 7.70
C VAL A 172 -22.26 -4.59 7.86
N GLU A 173 -22.31 -5.91 7.66
CA GLU A 173 -23.53 -6.72 7.77
C GLU A 173 -23.83 -7.27 9.18
N LYS A 174 -23.14 -6.82 10.24
CA LYS A 174 -23.41 -7.24 11.63
C LYS A 174 -23.88 -6.11 12.54
#